data_AF-A0A941U071-F1
#
_entry.id   AF-A0A941U071-F1
#
_cell.length_a   1.000
_cell.length_b   1.000
_cell.length_c   1.000
_cell.angle_alpha   90.00
_cell.angle_beta   90.00
_cell.angle_gamma   90.00
#
_symmetry.space_group_name_H-M   'P 1'
#
loop_
_entity.id
_entity.type
_entity.pdbx_description
1 polymer ?
#
loop_
_entity_poly.entity_id
_entity_poly.type
_entity_poly.pdbx_seq_one_letter_code
_entity_poly.pdbx_strand_id
1 'polypeptide(L)' 'LDYLAQGQERTLARLRKTLAEPKRVVDVFAALFGRAIGEADPGLLNLASGESLACLNHLMQRGQVSRRFDDDGVAWYQAA' A
#
# COMPACT_ATOMS: atom_id res chain seq x y z
N LEU A 1 23.53 -6.00 5.07
CA LEU A 1 22.61 -6.12 3.92
C LEU A 1 21.28 -6.77 4.35
N ASP A 2 21.31 -7.80 5.20
CA ASP A 2 20.12 -8.49 5.73
C ASP A 2 19.09 -7.61 6.45
N TYR A 3 19.53 -6.54 7.11
CA TYR A 3 18.62 -5.67 7.87
C TYR A 3 17.60 -4.93 6.99
N LEU A 4 17.98 -4.62 5.74
CA LEU A 4 17.11 -3.94 4.77
C LEU A 4 16.01 -4.89 4.28
N ALA A 5 16.37 -6.12 3.94
CA ALA A 5 15.43 -7.14 3.50
C ALA A 5 14.40 -7.46 4.60
N GLN A 6 14.84 -7.67 5.84
CA GLN A 6 13.93 -7.90 6.97
C GLN A 6 13.04 -6.69 7.28
N GLY A 7 13.53 -5.47 7.06
CA GLY A 7 12.72 -4.27 7.16
C GLY A 7 11.59 -4.27 6.13
N GLN A 8 11.93 -4.57 4.88
CA GLN A 8 10.99 -4.60 3.77
C GLN A 8 9.94 -5.71 3.93
N GLU A 9 10.34 -6.90 4.35
CA GLU A 9 9.42 -8.02 4.63
C GLU A 9 8.42 -7.68 5.73
N ARG A 10 8.87 -7.02 6.81
CA ARG A 10 7.98 -6.56 7.89
C ARG A 10 6.97 -5.53 7.40
N THR A 11 7.39 -4.60 6.55
CA THR A 11 6.50 -3.61 5.93
C THR A 11 5.47 -4.28 5.02
N LEU A 12 5.89 -5.22 4.17
CA LEU A 12 4.97 -5.97 3.30
C LEU A 12 3.99 -6.83 4.11
N ALA A 13 4.43 -7.45 5.20
CA ALA A 13 3.56 -8.21 6.09
C ALA A 13 2.48 -7.33 6.74
N ARG A 14 2.85 -6.12 7.18
CA ARG A 14 1.89 -5.12 7.70
C ARG A 14 0.93 -4.63 6.64
N LEU A 15 1.42 -4.36 5.43
CA LEU A 15 0.59 -3.97 4.29
C LEU A 15 -0.44 -5.06 3.99
N ARG A 16 -0.02 -6.33 3.90
CA ARG A 16 -0.92 -7.46 3.66
C ARG A 16 -1.97 -7.61 4.75
N LYS A 17 -1.59 -7.44 6.03
CA LYS A 17 -2.54 -7.46 7.16
C LYS A 17 -3.55 -6.32 7.06
N THR A 18 -3.12 -5.15 6.61
CA THR A 18 -3.98 -3.97 6.40
C THR A 18 -4.97 -4.20 5.24
N LEU A 19 -4.55 -4.93 4.21
CA LEU A 19 -5.38 -5.32 3.07
C LEU A 19 -6.31 -6.51 3.35
N ALA A 20 -6.44 -6.97 4.60
CA ALA A 20 -7.47 -7.96 4.96
C ALA A 20 -8.89 -7.46 4.63
N GLU A 21 -9.08 -6.14 4.70
CA GLU A 21 -10.26 -5.44 4.22
C GLU A 21 -9.93 -4.69 2.93
N PRO A 22 -10.91 -4.47 2.03
CA PRO A 22 -10.73 -3.62 0.86
C PRO A 22 -10.31 -2.21 1.28
N LYS A 23 -9.16 -1.74 0.80
CA LYS A 23 -8.63 -0.40 1.10
C LYS A 23 -8.07 0.28 -0.15
N ARG A 24 -8.11 1.61 -0.17
CA ARG A 24 -7.55 2.41 -1.26
C ARG A 24 -6.07 2.64 -1.03
N VAL A 25 -5.37 3.12 -2.06
CA VAL A 25 -3.94 3.47 -1.98
C VAL A 25 -3.66 4.48 -0.85
N VAL A 26 -4.53 5.47 -0.69
CA VAL A 26 -4.38 6.49 0.36
C VAL A 26 -4.55 5.92 1.78
N ASP A 27 -5.37 4.89 1.93
CA ASP A 27 -5.63 4.26 3.23
C ASP A 27 -4.44 3.39 3.68
N VAL A 28 -3.63 2.90 2.74
CA VAL A 28 -2.42 2.11 3.06
C VAL A 28 -1.21 2.98 3.42
N PHE A 29 -1.26 4.30 3.23
CA PHE A 29 -0.18 5.20 3.62
C PHE A 29 0.11 5.12 5.13
N ALA A 30 -0.93 5.01 5.95
CA ALA A 30 -0.77 4.86 7.39
C ALA A 30 -0.01 3.57 7.75
N ALA A 31 -0.19 2.48 7.00
CA ALA A 31 0.50 1.22 7.22
C ALA A 31 1.96 1.23 6.77
N LEU A 32 2.27 2.00 5.71
CA LEU A 32 3.62 2.09 5.14
C LEU A 32 4.49 3.15 5.83
N PHE A 33 3.92 4.30 6.18
CA PHE A 33 4.65 5.46 6.70
C PHE A 33 4.38 5.73 8.19
N GLY A 34 3.49 4.97 8.83
CA GLY A 34 3.16 5.10 10.25
C GLY A 34 2.39 6.37 10.62
N ARG A 35 2.06 7.21 9.64
CA ARG A 35 1.23 8.42 9.80
C ARG A 35 0.29 8.56 8.62
N ALA A 36 -0.88 9.14 8.86
CA ALA A 36 -1.73 9.61 7.77
C ALA A 36 -1.00 10.75 7.05
N ILE A 37 -0.75 10.58 5.75
CA ILE A 37 -0.25 11.67 4.90
C ILE A 37 -1.49 12.31 4.30
N GLY A 38 -1.88 13.45 4.86
CA GLY A 38 -3.02 14.23 4.40
C GLY A 38 -2.67 15.17 3.25
N GLU A 39 -3.68 15.85 2.72
CA GLU A 39 -3.59 16.83 1.63
C GLU A 39 -2.68 18.04 1.95
N ALA A 40 -2.28 18.21 3.22
CA ALA A 40 -1.41 19.28 3.70
C ALA A 40 0.03 19.23 3.17
N ASP A 41 0.48 18.08 2.64
CA ASP A 41 1.82 17.92 2.06
C ASP A 41 1.78 17.25 0.67
N PRO A 42 1.48 18.00 -0.41
CA PRO A 42 1.33 17.46 -1.76
C PRO A 42 2.59 16.74 -2.28
N GLY A 43 3.77 17.22 -1.91
CA GLY A 43 5.04 16.60 -2.29
C GLY A 43 5.24 15.22 -1.65
N LEU A 44 4.87 15.07 -0.37
CA LEU A 44 4.92 13.78 0.32
C LEU A 44 3.84 12.84 -0.21
N LEU A 45 2.68 13.36 -0.58
CA LEU A 45 1.58 12.56 -1.11
C LEU A 45 1.94 11.91 -2.45
N ASN A 46 2.59 12.65 -3.36
CA ASN A 46 3.10 12.09 -4.62
C ASN A 46 4.13 10.97 -4.39
N LEU A 47 5.10 11.20 -3.51
CA LEU A 47 6.12 10.20 -3.20
C LEU A 47 5.51 8.96 -2.52
N ALA A 48 4.64 9.17 -1.54
CA ALA A 48 3.96 8.10 -0.81
C ALA A 48 3.05 7.27 -1.72
N SER A 49 2.37 7.92 -2.67
CA SER A 49 1.54 7.24 -3.68
C SER A 49 2.38 6.32 -4.55
N GLY A 50 3.52 6.79 -5.05
CA GLY A 50 4.43 6.00 -5.88
C GLY A 50 4.95 4.76 -5.17
N GLU A 51 5.48 4.92 -3.96
CA GLU A 51 6.00 3.82 -3.15
C GLU A 51 4.90 2.81 -2.77
N SER A 52 3.71 3.29 -2.42
CA SER A 52 2.57 2.44 -2.07
C SER A 52 2.09 1.63 -3.27
N LEU A 53 1.97 2.26 -4.44
CA LEU A 53 1.64 1.58 -5.68
C LEU A 53 2.71 0.55 -6.07
N ALA A 54 4.00 0.86 -5.91
CA ALA A 54 5.08 -0.10 -6.14
C ALA A 54 4.94 -1.33 -5.22
N CYS A 55 4.69 -1.13 -3.92
CA CYS A 55 4.47 -2.21 -2.97
C CYS A 55 3.23 -3.05 -3.31
N LEU A 56 2.12 -2.40 -3.65
CA LEU A 56 0.88 -3.08 -4.05
C LEU A 56 1.09 -3.88 -5.34
N ASN A 57 1.73 -3.29 -6.36
CA ASN A 57 2.07 -3.96 -7.60
C ASN A 57 2.96 -5.19 -7.37
N HIS A 58 3.92 -5.09 -6.45
CA HIS A 58 4.76 -6.21 -6.07
C HIS A 58 3.95 -7.37 -5.47
N LEU A 59 3.01 -7.08 -4.56
CA LEU A 59 2.14 -8.09 -3.96
C LEU A 59 1.14 -8.67 -4.98
N MET A 60 0.62 -7.85 -5.90
CA MET A 60 -0.25 -8.29 -6.98
C MET A 60 0.48 -9.24 -7.95
N GLN A 61 1.72 -8.94 -8.34
CA GLN A 61 2.51 -9.84 -9.18
C GLN A 61 2.79 -11.20 -8.51
N ARG A 62 2.83 -11.23 -7.17
CA ARG A 62 2.94 -12.46 -6.39
C ARG A 62 1.60 -13.17 -6.14
N GLY A 63 0.50 -12.64 -6.67
CA GLY A 63 -0.85 -13.18 -6.46
C GLY A 63 -1.37 -13.06 -5.02
N GLN A 64 -0.78 -12.19 -4.20
CA GLN A 64 -1.17 -12.04 -2.78
C GLN A 64 -2.20 -10.94 -2.54
N VAL A 65 -2.41 -10.07 -3.53
CA VAL A 65 -3.34 -8.95 -3.49
C VAL A 65 -4.09 -8.90 -4.82
N SER A 66 -5.38 -8.58 -4.75
CA SER A 66 -6.24 -8.31 -5.89
C SER A 66 -6.64 -6.84 -5.90
N ARG A 67 -6.85 -6.28 -7.09
CA ARG A 67 -7.39 -4.94 -7.30
C ARG A 67 -8.78 -5.03 -7.94
N ARG A 68 -9.73 -4.29 -7.41
CA ARG A 68 -11.07 -4.08 -7.97
C ARG A 68 -11.31 -2.58 -8.13
N PHE A 69 -12.17 -2.22 -9.07
CA PHE A 69 -12.62 -0.85 -9.22
C PHE A 69 -14.09 -0.78 -8.78
N ASP A 70 -14.45 0.30 -8.08
CA ASP A 70 -15.87 0.62 -7.84
C ASP A 70 -16.47 1.39 -9.03
N ASP A 71 -17.76 1.73 -8.92
CA ASP A 71 -18.50 2.49 -9.92
C ASP A 71 -17.94 3.90 -10.16
N ASP A 72 -17.22 4.47 -9.18
CA ASP A 72 -16.54 5.76 -9.28
C ASP A 72 -15.13 5.65 -9.91
N GLY A 73 -14.68 4.44 -10.26
CA GLY A 73 -13.37 4.17 -10.84
C GLY A 73 -12.22 4.18 -9.82
N VAL A 74 -12.52 4.11 -8.53
CA VAL A 74 -11.53 4.06 -7.45
C VAL A 74 -10.98 2.64 -7.33
N ALA A 75 -9.65 2.53 -7.28
CA ALA A 75 -8.97 1.26 -7.09
C ALA A 75 -9.00 0.83 -5.62
N TRP A 76 -9.68 -0.29 -5.37
CA TRP A 76 -9.73 -1.00 -4.10
C TRP A 76 -8.81 -2.22 -4.12
N TYR A 77 -7.92 -2.30 -3.14
CA TYR A 77 -6.96 -3.37 -2.98
C TYR A 77 -7.37 -4.25 -1.81
N GLN A 78 -7.28 -5.56 -1.99
CA GLN A 78 -7.59 -6.54 -0.96
C GLN A 78 -6.63 -7.72 -1.06
N ALA A 79 -6.25 -8.32 0.07
CA ALA A 79 -5.52 -9.57 0.10
C ALA A 79 -6.33 -10.66 -0.64
N ALA A 80 -5.64 -11.45 -1.47
CA ALA A 80 -6.22 -12.56 -2.23
C ALA A 80 -6.52 -13.76 -1.33
#